data_AF-A0A9Q8WC60-F1
#
_entry.id   AF-A0A9Q8WC60-F1
#
_cell.length_a   1.000
_cell.length_b   1.000
_cell.length_c   1.000
_cell.angle_alpha   90.00
_cell.angle_beta   90.00
_cell.angle_gamma   90.00
#
_symmetry.space_group_name_H-M   'P 1'
#
loop_
_entity.id
_entity.type
_entity.pdbx_description
1 polymer ?
#
loop_
_entity_poly.entity_id
_entity_poly.type
_entity_poly.pdbx_seq_one_letter_code
_entity_poly.pdbx_strand_id
1 'polypeptide(L)' 'MGNFDAFAWNQLISPRPFLAITGTKAASKWYSGDTVAKAKEPKEPLVVDGLTHADLYDNVEVAGPKLNEFFGKYLVQGR' A
#
# COMPACT_ATOMS: atom_id res chain seq x y z
N MET A 1 -21.35 22.46 -1.33
CA MET A 1 -19.90 22.37 -1.64
C MET A 1 -19.53 20.89 -1.61
N GLY A 2 -18.98 20.33 -2.69
CA GLY A 2 -18.47 18.94 -2.66
C GLY A 2 -17.04 18.95 -2.17
N ASN A 3 -16.74 18.25 -1.07
CA ASN A 3 -15.37 18.04 -0.62
C ASN A 3 -14.74 16.88 -1.38
N PHE A 4 -13.48 17.02 -1.77
CA PHE A 4 -12.69 15.94 -2.37
C PHE A 4 -12.21 14.98 -1.28
N ASP A 5 -12.39 13.68 -1.53
CA ASP A 5 -11.83 12.60 -0.72
C ASP A 5 -11.12 11.60 -1.64
N ALA A 6 -9.79 11.54 -1.54
CA ALA A 6 -8.93 10.66 -2.33
C ALA A 6 -9.17 9.16 -2.05
N PHE A 7 -9.80 8.81 -0.92
CA PHE A 7 -9.92 7.45 -0.41
C PHE A 7 -11.38 6.94 -0.37
N ALA A 8 -12.34 7.73 -0.86
CA ALA A 8 -13.77 7.43 -0.78
C ALA A 8 -14.18 6.10 -1.45
N TRP A 9 -13.41 5.65 -2.44
CA TRP A 9 -13.79 4.54 -3.32
C TRP A 9 -12.77 3.38 -3.35
N ASN A 10 -11.97 3.20 -2.30
CA ASN A 10 -10.97 2.12 -2.21
C ASN A 10 -11.56 0.72 -2.44
N GLN A 11 -12.83 0.51 -2.10
CA GLN A 11 -13.58 -0.73 -2.35
C GLN A 11 -13.70 -1.10 -3.84
N LEU A 12 -13.54 -0.13 -4.76
CA LEU A 12 -13.58 -0.34 -6.21
C LEU A 12 -12.21 -0.74 -6.80
N ILE A 13 -11.17 -0.86 -5.98
CA ILE A 13 -9.87 -1.37 -6.42
C ILE A 13 -10.01 -2.85 -6.82
N SER A 14 -10.66 -3.64 -5.97
CA SER A 14 -10.99 -5.05 -6.21
C SER A 14 -11.71 -5.25 -7.56
N PRO A 15 -11.42 -6.33 -8.31
CA PRO A 15 -10.59 -7.48 -7.93
C PRO A 15 -9.09 -7.30 -8.20
N ARG A 16 -8.64 -6.08 -8.57
CA ARG A 16 -7.22 -5.83 -8.76
C ARG A 16 -6.50 -5.93 -7.41
N PRO A 17 -5.33 -6.57 -7.37
CA PRO A 17 -4.56 -6.71 -6.15
C PRO A 17 -4.06 -5.35 -5.67
N PHE A 18 -4.03 -5.17 -4.35
CA PHE A 18 -3.62 -3.93 -3.69
C PHE A 18 -2.52 -4.19 -2.66
N LEU A 19 -1.42 -3.44 -2.73
CA LEU A 19 -0.32 -3.47 -1.75
C LEU A 19 -0.21 -2.10 -1.07
N ALA A 20 -0.29 -2.08 0.26
CA ALA A 20 -0.04 -0.88 1.07
C ALA A 20 1.25 -1.05 1.87
N ILE A 21 2.17 -0.09 1.77
CA ILE A 21 3.44 -0.11 2.51
C ILE A 21 3.51 1.11 3.43
N THR A 22 3.86 0.91 4.70
CA THR A 22 4.03 2.00 5.66
C THR A 22 5.02 1.62 6.75
N GLY A 23 5.59 2.62 7.46
CA GLY A 23 6.50 2.41 8.58
C GLY A 23 5.77 2.45 9.93
N THR A 24 6.25 1.75 10.96
CA THR A 24 5.62 1.76 12.29
C THR A 24 5.69 3.14 12.97
N LYS A 25 6.70 3.95 12.65
CA LYS A 25 6.88 5.33 13.17
C LYS A 25 6.41 6.40 12.19
N ALA A 26 5.79 6.03 11.07
CA ALA A 26 5.28 7.00 10.12
C ALA A 26 4.06 7.74 10.70
N ALA A 27 4.14 9.07 10.82
CA ALA A 27 2.99 9.89 11.21
C ALA A 27 1.81 9.73 10.22
N SER A 28 2.10 9.36 8.97
CA SER A 28 1.14 9.08 7.91
C SER A 28 0.61 7.64 7.89
N LYS A 29 1.02 6.77 8.84
CA LYS A 29 0.62 5.34 8.89
C LYS A 29 -0.89 5.12 8.82
N TRP A 30 -1.67 6.03 9.43
CA TRP A 30 -3.12 5.94 9.46
C TRP A 30 -3.77 6.01 8.06
N TYR A 31 -3.16 6.69 7.09
CA TYR A 31 -3.66 6.71 5.70
C TYR A 31 -3.65 5.31 5.09
N SER A 32 -2.54 4.58 5.25
CA SER A 32 -2.42 3.19 4.79
C SER A 32 -3.39 2.29 5.55
N GLY A 33 -3.53 2.47 6.87
CA GLY A 33 -4.48 1.71 7.69
C GLY A 33 -5.93 1.86 7.25
N ASP A 34 -6.39 3.10 7.06
CA ASP A 34 -7.75 3.39 6.59
C ASP A 34 -7.99 2.86 5.17
N THR A 35 -7.00 3.02 4.28
CA THR A 35 -7.07 2.48 2.91
C THR A 35 -7.18 0.96 2.91
N VAL A 36 -6.37 0.27 3.71
CA VAL A 36 -6.43 -1.19 3.88
C VAL A 36 -7.76 -1.63 4.48
N ALA A 37 -8.31 -0.89 5.45
CA ALA A 37 -9.60 -1.21 6.04
C ALA A 37 -10.76 -1.12 5.02
N LYS A 38 -10.74 -0.08 4.16
CA LYS A 38 -11.77 0.16 3.13
C LYS A 38 -11.61 -0.73 1.89
N ALA A 39 -10.39 -1.14 1.54
CA ALA A 39 -10.13 -1.98 0.39
C ALA A 39 -10.71 -3.40 0.56
N LYS A 40 -11.19 -3.98 -0.55
CA LYS A 40 -11.60 -5.39 -0.64
C LYS A 40 -10.41 -6.26 -1.08
N GLU A 41 -10.51 -7.57 -0.87
CA GLU A 41 -9.49 -8.53 -1.31
C GLU A 41 -9.37 -8.59 -2.85
N PRO A 42 -8.19 -8.96 -3.40
CA PRO A 42 -6.96 -9.30 -2.70
C PRO A 42 -6.14 -8.08 -2.26
N LYS A 43 -5.78 -8.00 -0.97
CA LYS A 43 -4.95 -6.91 -0.42
C LYS A 43 -3.83 -7.41 0.50
N GLU A 44 -2.71 -6.70 0.45
CA GLU A 44 -1.49 -7.05 1.19
C GLU A 44 -0.95 -5.82 1.93
N PRO A 45 -1.13 -5.70 3.25
CA PRO A 45 -0.45 -4.67 4.04
C PRO A 45 0.97 -5.10 4.42
N LEU A 46 1.96 -4.25 4.16
CA LEU A 46 3.32 -4.35 4.69
C LEU A 46 3.58 -3.20 5.65
N VAL A 47 3.88 -3.53 6.90
CA VAL A 47 4.27 -2.54 7.92
C VAL A 47 5.74 -2.78 8.27
N VAL A 48 6.60 -1.85 7.91
CA VAL A 48 8.04 -1.92 8.15
C VAL A 48 8.35 -1.35 9.53
N ASP A 49 9.04 -2.12 10.37
CA ASP A 49 9.36 -1.66 11.73
C ASP A 49 10.43 -0.56 11.76
N GLY A 50 10.31 0.35 12.73
CA GLY A 50 11.29 1.40 13.00
C GLY A 50 11.26 2.60 12.06
N LEU A 51 10.66 2.50 10.87
CA LEU A 51 10.73 3.54 9.84
C LEU A 51 9.63 4.60 9.96
N THR A 52 10.01 5.84 9.66
CA THR A 52 9.11 6.99 9.45
C THR A 52 8.67 7.07 7.98
N HIS A 53 7.88 8.09 7.65
CA HIS A 53 7.49 8.35 6.26
C HIS A 53 8.69 8.71 5.38
N ALA A 54 9.60 9.54 5.90
CA ALA A 54 10.78 9.97 5.16
C ALA A 54 11.79 8.84 5.00
N ASP A 55 11.98 8.00 6.02
CA ASP A 55 12.93 6.88 5.95
C ASP A 55 12.60 5.90 4.80
N LEU A 56 11.32 5.75 4.44
CA LEU A 56 10.92 4.91 3.30
C LEU A 56 11.38 5.45 1.94
N TYR A 57 11.73 6.74 1.83
CA TYR A 57 12.35 7.29 0.62
C TYR A 57 13.82 6.90 0.51
N ASP A 58 14.53 6.84 1.64
CA ASP A 58 15.98 6.61 1.67
C ASP A 58 16.33 5.11 1.76
N ASN A 59 15.45 4.29 2.35
CA ASN A 59 15.68 2.86 2.62
C ASN A 59 14.81 1.97 1.70
N VAL A 60 14.92 2.19 0.38
CA VAL A 60 14.10 1.52 -0.64
C VAL A 60 14.30 0.01 -0.64
N GLU A 61 15.50 -0.46 -0.28
CA GLU A 61 15.86 -1.87 -0.17
C GLU A 61 15.03 -2.65 0.85
N VAL A 62 14.40 -1.98 1.81
CA VAL A 62 13.54 -2.63 2.82
C VAL A 62 12.17 -3.01 2.24
N ALA A 63 11.59 -2.15 1.41
CA ALA A 63 10.28 -2.37 0.79
C ALA A 63 10.37 -2.94 -0.64
N GLY A 64 11.49 -2.74 -1.32
CA GLY A 64 11.74 -3.10 -2.71
C GLY A 64 11.52 -4.59 -3.03
N PRO A 65 12.04 -5.54 -2.22
CA PRO A 65 11.80 -6.96 -2.44
C PRO A 65 10.31 -7.33 -2.47
N LYS A 66 9.48 -6.70 -1.61
CA LYS A 66 8.04 -6.96 -1.58
C LYS A 66 7.33 -6.40 -2.83
N LEU A 67 7.77 -5.25 -3.34
CA LEU A 67 7.27 -4.71 -4.61
C LEU A 67 7.58 -5.66 -5.77
N ASN A 68 8.82 -6.17 -5.84
CA ASN A 68 9.22 -7.14 -6.87
C ASN A 68 8.39 -8.42 -6.80
N GLU A 69 8.18 -8.96 -5.59
CA GLU A 69 7.31 -10.13 -5.37
C GLU A 69 5.87 -9.86 -5.84
N PHE A 70 5.28 -8.75 -5.39
CA PHE A 70 3.90 -8.39 -5.68
C PHE A 70 3.67 -8.19 -7.19
N PHE A 71 4.50 -7.38 -7.84
CA PHE A 71 4.37 -7.15 -9.27
C PHE A 71 4.76 -8.37 -10.10
N GLY A 72 5.77 -9.14 -9.69
CA GLY A 72 6.11 -10.42 -10.31
C GLY A 72 4.99 -11.46 -10.22
N LYS A 73 4.13 -11.39 -9.20
CA LYS A 73 2.93 -12.24 -9.07
C LYS A 73 1.76 -11.75 -9.91
N TYR A 74 1.55 -10.43 -10.00
CA TYR A 74 0.28 -9.87 -10.48
C TYR A 74 0.34 -9.12 -11.82
N LEU A 75 1.53 -8.78 -12.34
CA LEU A 75 1.69 -8.11 -13.64
C LEU A 75 2.18 -9.04 -14.75
N VAL A 76 2.43 -10.32 -14.46
CA VAL A 76 2.77 -11.29 -15.50
C VAL A 76 1.54 -11.46 -16.40
N GLN A 77 1.52 -10.69 -17.49
CA GLN A 77 0.58 -10.86 -18.57
C GLN A 77 0.73 -12.27 -19.12
N GLY A 78 -0.40 -12.98 -19.22
CA GLY A 78 -0.45 -14.27 -19.91
C GLY A 78 0.16 -14.14 -21.30
N ARG A 79 1.22 -14.90 -21.53
CA ARG A 79 1.31 -15.69 -22.74
C ARG A 79 0.31 -16.84 -22.63
#